data_AF-A0AA39JZY1-F1
#
_entry.id   AF-A0AA39JZY1-F1
#
_cell.length_a   1.000
_cell.length_b   1.000
_cell.length_c   1.000
_cell.angle_alpha   90.00
_cell.angle_beta   90.00
_cell.angle_gamma   90.00
#
_symmetry.space_group_name_H-M   'P 1'
#
loop_
_entity.id
_entity.type
_entity.pdbx_description
1 polymer ?
#
loop_
_entity_poly.entity_id
_entity_poly.type
_entity_poly.pdbx_seq_one_letter_code
_entity_poly.pdbx_strand_id
1 'polypeptide(L)'
;CPFCIPSIPLDPLKPHSLLAHIGAHILNESDLPSTEPCGLCGSPSPSCQYYLTRSTKGSTRTKIDYHTSRGCRNLAVRFNYSVAKVSKESAPCSNVPIRCPICPPNAFAIWKYNAKYHFINQHPTVQLDRYKDLWNITESEMKAMKEVWKNRTQIPKTRGPKKKKGGLGTLVMSKTHTISLVQRCVLNSIKQH
;
A
#
# COMPACT_ATOMS: atom_id res chain seq x y z
N CYS A 1 0.23 -9.49 3.70
CA CYS A 1 -0.71 -9.39 2.60
C CYS A 1 -0.96 -10.80 2.09
N PRO A 2 -2.10 -11.40 2.48
CA PRO A 2 -2.44 -12.75 2.03
C PRO A 2 -2.73 -12.83 0.52
N PHE A 3 -2.93 -11.70 -0.16
CA PHE A 3 -3.16 -11.63 -1.60
C PHE A 3 -1.86 -11.62 -2.41
N CYS A 4 -0.69 -11.50 -1.77
CA CYS A 4 0.60 -11.58 -2.45
C CYS A 4 1.15 -13.00 -2.40
N ILE A 5 1.88 -13.38 -3.46
CA ILE A 5 2.66 -14.62 -3.52
C ILE A 5 4.12 -14.23 -3.85
N PRO A 6 5.07 -14.44 -2.92
CA PRO A 6 4.86 -14.88 -1.54
C PRO A 6 4.08 -13.85 -0.70
N SER A 7 3.44 -14.30 0.38
CA SER A 7 2.79 -13.41 1.34
C SER A 7 3.84 -12.53 2.00
N ILE A 8 3.63 -11.22 1.97
CA ILE A 8 4.54 -10.23 2.59
C ILE A 8 3.96 -9.69 3.89
N PRO A 9 4.75 -9.30 4.90
CA PRO A 9 4.22 -8.57 6.05
C PRO A 9 3.75 -7.16 5.63
N LEU A 10 2.63 -6.70 6.21
CA LEU A 10 2.20 -5.30 6.10
C LEU A 10 2.46 -4.60 7.42
N ASP A 11 3.11 -3.44 7.37
CA ASP A 11 3.47 -2.65 8.55
C ASP A 11 2.30 -1.72 8.94
N PRO A 12 1.59 -1.95 10.05
CA PRO A 12 0.47 -1.11 10.48
C PRO A 12 0.91 0.29 10.91
N LEU A 13 2.20 0.51 11.18
CA LEU A 13 2.77 1.83 11.49
C LEU A 13 2.99 2.68 10.24
N LYS A 14 2.83 2.10 9.04
CA LYS A 14 2.94 2.77 7.74
C LYS A 14 1.60 2.74 7.01
N PRO A 15 0.59 3.48 7.49
CA PRO A 15 -0.78 3.37 7.00
C PRO A 15 -0.92 3.75 5.52
N HIS A 16 -0.15 4.74 5.05
CA HIS A 16 -0.14 5.12 3.63
C HIS A 16 0.46 4.04 2.72
N SER A 17 1.51 3.34 3.19
CA SER A 17 2.08 2.21 2.46
C SER A 17 1.11 1.03 2.40
N LEU A 18 0.41 0.76 3.51
CA LEU A 18 -0.63 -0.27 3.56
C LEU A 18 -1.82 0.07 2.64
N LEU A 19 -2.31 1.31 2.65
CA LEU A 19 -3.34 1.79 1.72
C LEU A 19 -2.90 1.66 0.27
N ALA A 20 -1.66 2.04 -0.05
CA ALA A 20 -1.13 1.90 -1.41
C ALA A 20 -1.01 0.44 -1.84
N HIS A 21 -0.58 -0.44 -0.94
CA HIS A 21 -0.45 -1.85 -1.23
C HIS A 21 -1.81 -2.49 -1.56
N ILE A 22 -2.82 -2.30 -0.71
CA ILE A 22 -4.16 -2.84 -0.95
C ILE A 22 -4.83 -2.14 -2.14
N GLY A 23 -4.66 -0.82 -2.28
CA GLY A 23 -5.13 -0.08 -3.45
C GLY A 23 -4.55 -0.60 -4.77
N ALA A 24 -3.31 -1.09 -4.77
CA ALA A 24 -2.69 -1.69 -5.94
C ALA A 24 -3.38 -3.00 -6.34
N HIS A 25 -3.76 -3.84 -5.38
CA HIS A 25 -4.59 -5.03 -5.65
C HIS A 25 -5.92 -4.63 -6.30
N ILE A 26 -6.65 -3.68 -5.70
CA ILE A 26 -7.96 -3.23 -6.19
C ILE A 26 -7.88 -2.71 -7.64
N LEU A 27 -6.82 -2.00 -8.02
CA LEU A 27 -6.68 -1.42 -9.36
C LEU A 27 -6.21 -2.39 -10.44
N ASN A 28 -5.52 -3.48 -10.07
CA ASN A 28 -4.82 -4.34 -11.03
C ASN A 28 -5.37 -5.77 -11.10
N GLU A 29 -6.22 -6.19 -10.17
CA GLU A 29 -6.90 -7.48 -10.23
C GLU A 29 -8.32 -7.29 -10.80
N SER A 30 -8.67 -8.07 -11.82
CA SER A 30 -9.92 -7.91 -12.59
C SER A 30 -11.18 -8.12 -11.76
N ASP A 31 -11.13 -9.05 -10.81
CA ASP A 31 -12.34 -9.56 -10.15
C ASP A 31 -12.65 -8.80 -8.86
N LEU A 32 -11.63 -8.19 -8.25
CA LEU A 32 -11.74 -7.49 -6.98
C LEU A 32 -12.76 -6.35 -7.00
N PRO A 33 -12.79 -5.43 -7.98
CA PRO A 33 -13.65 -4.25 -7.90
C PRO A 33 -15.15 -4.55 -7.79
N SER A 34 -15.61 -5.69 -8.34
CA SER A 34 -17.02 -6.11 -8.28
C SER A 34 -17.50 -6.42 -6.86
N THR A 35 -16.58 -6.81 -5.97
CA THR A 35 -16.86 -7.15 -4.57
C THR A 35 -16.78 -5.95 -3.61
N GLU A 36 -16.49 -4.75 -4.16
CA GLU A 36 -16.27 -3.51 -3.41
C GLU A 36 -15.32 -3.68 -2.20
N PRO A 37 -14.10 -4.22 -2.39
CA PRO A 37 -13.23 -4.66 -1.31
C PRO A 37 -12.72 -3.50 -0.43
N CYS A 38 -12.50 -3.80 0.84
CA CYS A 38 -11.97 -2.87 1.82
C CYS A 38 -10.55 -2.38 1.43
N GLY A 39 -10.36 -1.07 1.33
CA GLY A 39 -9.06 -0.46 1.02
C GLY A 39 -7.96 -0.64 2.07
N LEU A 40 -8.25 -1.24 3.23
CA LEU A 40 -7.24 -1.56 4.26
C LEU A 40 -6.95 -3.05 4.40
N CYS A 41 -7.90 -3.94 4.10
CA CYS A 41 -7.70 -5.38 4.31
C CYS A 41 -8.07 -6.27 3.14
N GLY A 42 -8.67 -5.72 2.09
CA GLY A 42 -9.13 -6.43 0.88
C GLY A 42 -10.38 -7.29 1.06
N SER A 43 -10.97 -7.37 2.26
CA SER A 43 -12.20 -8.13 2.49
C SER A 43 -13.37 -7.54 1.70
N PRO A 44 -14.26 -8.37 1.13
CA PRO A 44 -15.39 -7.89 0.33
C PRO A 44 -16.37 -7.05 1.16
N SER A 45 -17.11 -6.17 0.50
CA SER A 45 -18.26 -5.48 1.12
C SER A 45 -19.39 -6.48 1.37
N PRO A 46 -20.14 -6.38 2.49
CA PRO A 46 -20.11 -5.34 3.53
C PRO A 46 -19.29 -5.73 4.77
N SER A 47 -18.31 -6.64 4.67
CA SER A 47 -17.59 -7.16 5.85
C SER A 47 -16.87 -6.05 6.64
N CYS A 48 -16.45 -4.97 5.99
CA CYS A 48 -15.84 -3.80 6.61
C CYS A 48 -16.73 -2.57 6.42
N GLN A 49 -17.18 -1.97 7.52
CA GLN A 49 -18.07 -0.81 7.48
C GLN A 49 -17.34 0.41 8.05
N TYR A 50 -17.11 1.41 7.21
CA TYR A 50 -16.50 2.69 7.59
C TYR A 50 -17.54 3.79 7.63
N TYR A 51 -17.64 4.51 8.74
CA TYR A 51 -18.51 5.68 8.84
C TYR A 51 -17.65 6.94 8.75
N LEU A 52 -18.19 7.98 8.12
CA LEU A 52 -17.52 9.27 7.99
C LEU A 52 -18.24 10.33 8.83
N THR A 53 -17.51 11.13 9.58
CA THR A 53 -18.05 12.29 10.27
C THR A 53 -17.58 13.57 9.59
N ARG A 54 -18.43 14.61 9.68
CA ARG A 54 -18.02 16.00 9.42
C ARG A 54 -17.69 16.63 10.76
N SER A 55 -16.59 17.35 10.87
CA SER A 55 -16.28 18.08 12.10
C SER A 55 -17.35 19.13 12.37
N THR A 56 -17.92 19.12 13.58
CA THR A 56 -18.82 20.15 14.09
C THR A 56 -18.05 21.47 14.28
N LYS A 57 -18.68 22.60 13.91
CA LYS A 57 -18.14 23.98 13.79
C LYS A 57 -17.35 24.27 12.51
N GLY A 58 -18.05 24.73 11.46
CA GLY A 58 -17.50 25.50 10.32
C GLY A 58 -16.47 24.81 9.42
N SER A 59 -15.98 23.63 9.79
CA SER A 59 -14.95 22.90 9.06
C SER A 59 -15.59 21.86 8.15
N THR A 60 -15.35 21.99 6.84
CA THR A 60 -15.75 21.05 5.78
C THR A 60 -14.95 19.74 5.80
N ARG A 61 -14.05 19.54 6.77
CA ARG A 61 -13.13 18.40 6.81
C ARG A 61 -13.87 17.11 7.16
N THR A 62 -13.90 16.19 6.20
CA THR A 62 -14.28 14.80 6.40
C THR A 62 -13.24 14.05 7.22
N LYS A 63 -13.70 13.23 8.16
CA LYS A 63 -12.88 12.29 8.94
C LYS A 63 -13.52 10.92 8.96
N ILE A 64 -12.72 9.89 9.20
CA ILE A 64 -13.22 8.55 9.49
C ILE A 64 -13.64 8.52 10.97
N ASP A 65 -14.86 8.07 11.23
CA ASP A 65 -15.34 7.75 12.57
C ASP A 65 -14.89 6.34 12.94
N TYR A 66 -13.70 6.25 13.52
CA TYR A 66 -13.14 4.97 13.98
C TYR A 66 -13.90 4.36 15.16
N HIS A 67 -14.74 5.13 15.86
CA HIS A 67 -15.53 4.61 16.98
C HIS A 67 -16.73 3.79 16.46
N THR A 68 -17.41 4.31 15.45
CA THR A 68 -18.59 3.65 14.86
C THR A 68 -18.22 2.63 13.77
N SER A 69 -17.06 2.80 13.13
CA SER A 69 -16.55 1.86 12.11
C SER A 69 -16.21 0.49 12.70
N ARG A 70 -16.39 -0.58 11.92
CA ARG A 70 -16.27 -1.97 12.41
C ARG A 70 -15.92 -2.98 11.32
N GLY A 71 -15.55 -4.20 11.74
CA GLY A 71 -15.35 -5.38 10.90
C GLY A 71 -13.95 -5.53 10.27
N CYS A 72 -13.24 -4.43 10.02
CA CYS A 72 -11.90 -4.51 9.43
C CYS A 72 -10.84 -4.97 10.44
N ARG A 73 -10.08 -6.03 10.10
CA ARG A 73 -8.92 -6.48 10.90
C ARG A 73 -7.83 -5.41 11.07
N ASN A 74 -7.79 -4.44 10.16
CA ASN A 74 -6.83 -3.33 10.15
C ASN A 74 -7.48 -2.01 10.63
N LEU A 75 -8.60 -2.06 11.35
CA LEU A 75 -9.32 -0.85 11.80
C LEU A 75 -8.47 0.04 12.73
N ALA A 76 -7.53 -0.55 13.49
CA ALA A 76 -6.59 0.19 14.32
C ALA A 76 -5.55 1.00 13.52
N VAL A 77 -5.40 0.73 12.21
CA VAL A 77 -4.51 1.48 11.31
C VAL A 77 -5.15 2.82 10.97
N ARG A 78 -4.69 3.88 11.64
CA ARG A 78 -5.20 5.24 11.49
C ARG A 78 -4.36 6.05 10.52
N PHE A 79 -5.01 6.82 9.65
CA PHE A 79 -4.36 7.78 8.77
C PHE A 79 -5.10 9.11 8.75
N ASN A 80 -4.38 10.18 8.41
CA ASN A 80 -5.01 11.47 8.20
C ASN A 80 -5.78 11.47 6.88
N TYR A 81 -7.10 11.56 6.96
CA TYR A 81 -7.99 11.55 5.79
C TYR A 81 -7.64 12.60 4.74
N SER A 82 -7.39 13.84 5.17
CA SER A 82 -7.09 14.94 4.24
C SER A 82 -5.76 14.76 3.50
N VAL A 83 -4.79 14.10 4.14
CA VAL A 83 -3.51 13.75 3.52
C VAL A 83 -3.70 12.57 2.57
N ALA A 84 -4.40 11.52 3.02
CA ALA A 84 -4.62 10.31 2.24
C ALA A 84 -5.56 10.52 1.03
N LYS A 85 -6.42 11.55 1.04
CA LYS A 85 -7.29 11.86 -0.12
C LYS A 85 -6.50 12.44 -1.31
N VAL A 86 -5.25 12.86 -1.11
CA VAL A 86 -4.42 13.48 -2.16
C VAL A 86 -3.27 12.53 -2.51
N SER A 87 -3.22 12.10 -3.76
CA SER A 87 -2.08 11.33 -4.28
C SER A 87 -0.84 12.23 -4.37
N LYS A 88 0.28 11.75 -3.84
CA LYS A 88 1.58 12.44 -3.85
C LYS A 88 2.68 11.45 -4.22
N GLU A 89 3.82 11.94 -4.66
CA GLU A 89 4.97 11.09 -5.03
C GLU A 89 5.39 10.12 -3.91
N SER A 90 5.44 10.60 -2.65
CA SER A 90 5.78 9.77 -1.48
C SER A 90 4.65 8.89 -0.95
N ALA A 91 3.41 9.15 -1.39
CA ALA A 91 2.20 8.43 -0.97
C ALA A 91 1.20 8.43 -2.15
N PRO A 92 1.39 7.54 -3.14
CA PRO A 92 0.71 7.66 -4.43
C PRO A 92 -0.75 7.23 -4.42
N CYS A 93 -1.30 6.80 -3.27
CA CYS A 93 -2.64 6.26 -3.19
C CYS A 93 -3.61 7.28 -2.58
N SER A 94 -4.64 7.65 -3.35
CA SER A 94 -5.77 8.47 -2.88
C SER A 94 -6.99 7.65 -2.45
N ASN A 95 -6.85 6.32 -2.35
CA ASN A 95 -7.94 5.43 -1.99
C ASN A 95 -8.37 5.64 -0.54
N VAL A 96 -9.46 6.39 -0.36
CA VAL A 96 -10.06 6.69 0.94
C VAL A 96 -11.55 6.35 0.91
N PRO A 97 -12.19 6.09 2.07
CA PRO A 97 -13.63 5.98 2.14
C PRO A 97 -14.30 7.32 1.77
N ILE A 98 -15.33 7.29 0.95
CA ILE A 98 -16.12 8.44 0.51
C ILE A 98 -17.61 8.15 0.71
N ARG A 99 -18.41 9.20 0.87
CA ARG A 99 -19.87 9.04 0.94
C ARG A 99 -20.43 8.91 -0.47
N CYS A 100 -21.27 7.91 -0.69
CA CYS A 100 -22.16 7.92 -1.85
C CYS A 100 -23.26 8.97 -1.63
N PRO A 101 -23.49 9.91 -2.57
CA PRO A 101 -24.55 10.92 -2.45
C PRO A 101 -25.96 10.36 -2.69
N ILE A 102 -26.09 9.11 -3.15
CA ILE A 102 -27.37 8.48 -3.49
C ILE A 102 -27.81 7.49 -2.41
N CYS A 103 -26.86 6.83 -1.75
CA CYS A 103 -27.16 5.99 -0.59
C CYS A 103 -27.80 6.80 0.55
N PRO A 104 -28.57 6.14 1.44
CA PRO A 104 -29.12 6.78 2.62
C PRO A 104 -28.05 7.53 3.44
N PRO A 105 -28.39 8.64 4.13
CA PRO A 105 -27.42 9.47 4.86
C PRO A 105 -26.57 8.71 5.91
N ASN A 106 -27.12 7.63 6.46
CA ASN A 106 -26.50 6.79 7.47
C ASN A 106 -25.78 5.55 6.90
N ALA A 107 -25.71 5.42 5.57
CA ALA A 107 -24.96 4.33 4.94
C ALA A 107 -23.46 4.43 5.26
N PHE A 108 -22.81 3.27 5.32
CA PHE A 108 -21.35 3.21 5.40
C PHE A 108 -20.72 3.70 4.09
N ALA A 109 -19.49 4.17 4.20
CA ALA A 109 -18.73 4.73 3.09
C ALA A 109 -18.22 3.67 2.13
N ILE A 110 -18.08 4.07 0.87
CA ILE A 110 -17.48 3.27 -0.21
C ILE A 110 -16.04 3.69 -0.39
N TRP A 111 -15.15 2.77 -0.75
CA TRP A 111 -13.75 3.14 -1.07
C TRP A 111 -13.67 3.79 -2.44
N LYS A 112 -12.90 4.89 -2.57
CA LYS A 112 -12.78 5.69 -3.80
C LYS A 112 -12.56 4.83 -5.06
N TYR A 113 -11.64 3.87 -5.00
CA TYR A 113 -11.32 3.03 -6.17
C TYR A 113 -12.46 2.08 -6.58
N ASN A 114 -13.39 1.79 -5.66
CA ASN A 114 -14.55 0.94 -5.94
C ASN A 114 -15.78 1.75 -6.37
N ALA A 115 -15.75 3.08 -6.25
CA ALA A 115 -16.97 3.88 -6.35
C ALA A 115 -17.63 3.82 -7.73
N LYS A 116 -16.87 3.67 -8.83
CA LYS A 116 -17.47 3.41 -10.15
C LYS A 116 -18.32 2.13 -10.16
N TYR A 117 -17.78 1.03 -9.63
CA TYR A 117 -18.48 -0.26 -9.58
C TYR A 117 -19.68 -0.22 -8.63
N HIS A 118 -19.53 0.47 -7.50
CA HIS A 118 -20.65 0.72 -6.59
C HIS A 118 -21.83 1.39 -7.30
N PHE A 119 -21.58 2.44 -8.08
CA PHE A 119 -22.64 3.12 -8.83
C PHE A 119 -23.27 2.22 -9.90
N ILE A 120 -22.47 1.46 -10.65
CA ILE A 120 -22.97 0.52 -11.66
C ILE A 120 -23.90 -0.52 -11.02
N ASN A 121 -23.51 -1.07 -9.87
CA ASN A 121 -24.21 -2.20 -9.25
C ASN A 121 -25.39 -1.75 -8.36
N GLN A 122 -25.21 -0.70 -7.57
CA GLN A 122 -26.20 -0.26 -6.57
C GLN A 122 -27.13 0.84 -7.10
N HIS A 123 -26.71 1.56 -8.15
CA HIS A 123 -27.43 2.69 -8.74
C HIS A 123 -27.50 2.60 -10.27
N PRO A 124 -27.99 1.48 -10.85
CA PRO A 124 -27.87 1.19 -12.30
C PRO A 124 -28.60 2.18 -13.21
N THR A 125 -29.58 2.92 -12.68
CA THR A 125 -30.38 3.90 -13.44
C THR A 125 -29.76 5.30 -13.47
N VAL A 126 -28.63 5.50 -12.79
CA VAL A 126 -28.02 6.82 -12.61
C VAL A 126 -27.01 7.12 -13.71
N GLN A 127 -27.02 8.35 -14.21
CA GLN A 127 -26.01 8.85 -15.15
C GLN A 127 -24.65 8.98 -14.45
N LEU A 128 -23.73 8.07 -14.75
CA LEU A 128 -22.41 7.99 -14.11
C LEU A 128 -21.56 9.26 -14.27
N ASP A 129 -21.69 9.97 -15.40
CA ASP A 129 -20.89 11.16 -15.69
C ASP A 129 -21.08 12.27 -14.66
N ARG A 130 -22.26 12.35 -14.02
CA ARG A 130 -22.56 13.33 -12.96
C ARG A 130 -21.72 13.12 -11.70
N TYR A 131 -21.12 11.95 -11.53
CA TYR A 131 -20.42 11.54 -10.32
C TYR A 131 -18.96 11.14 -10.57
N LYS A 132 -18.47 11.30 -11.81
CA LYS A 132 -17.13 10.87 -12.22
C LYS A 132 -16.01 11.41 -11.33
N ASP A 133 -16.17 12.62 -10.80
CA ASP A 133 -15.20 13.25 -9.90
C ASP A 133 -15.01 12.49 -8.58
N LEU A 134 -16.00 11.69 -8.15
CA LEU A 134 -15.91 10.90 -6.91
C LEU A 134 -14.86 9.79 -7.00
N TRP A 135 -14.61 9.25 -8.20
CA TRP A 135 -13.66 8.16 -8.44
C TRP A 135 -12.59 8.51 -9.46
N ASN A 136 -12.41 9.79 -9.78
CA ASN A 136 -11.36 10.21 -10.69
C ASN A 136 -9.98 9.86 -10.12
N ILE A 137 -9.19 9.11 -10.88
CA ILE A 137 -7.80 8.74 -10.58
C ILE A 137 -6.93 9.41 -11.63
N THR A 138 -6.00 10.26 -11.20
CA THR A 138 -5.13 10.98 -12.14
C THR A 138 -4.19 10.02 -12.85
N GLU A 139 -3.70 10.38 -14.03
CA GLU A 139 -2.73 9.54 -14.77
C GLU A 139 -1.43 9.32 -13.99
N SER A 140 -0.96 10.36 -13.26
CA SER A 140 0.22 10.27 -12.41
C SER A 140 0.01 9.31 -11.25
N GLU A 141 -1.15 9.36 -10.59
CA GLU A 141 -1.55 8.40 -9.57
C GLU A 141 -1.63 6.98 -10.13
N MET A 142 -2.29 6.79 -11.27
CA MET A 142 -2.40 5.48 -11.91
C MET A 142 -1.02 4.91 -12.25
N LYS A 143 -0.12 5.73 -12.81
CA LYS A 143 1.26 5.34 -13.12
C LYS A 143 2.03 4.96 -11.86
N ALA A 144 1.94 5.76 -10.81
CA ALA A 144 2.63 5.46 -9.54
C ALA A 144 2.07 4.21 -8.86
N MET A 145 0.75 3.99 -8.91
CA MET A 145 0.11 2.77 -8.37
C MET A 145 0.47 1.51 -9.17
N LYS A 146 0.71 1.62 -10.49
CA LYS A 146 1.30 0.52 -11.29
C LYS A 146 2.72 0.17 -10.82
N GLU A 147 3.52 1.15 -10.42
CA GLU A 147 4.84 0.88 -9.84
C GLU A 147 4.74 0.23 -8.45
N VAL A 148 3.77 0.65 -7.62
CA VAL A 148 3.46 -0.05 -6.35
C VAL A 148 3.08 -1.51 -6.63
N TRP A 149 2.24 -1.75 -7.64
CA TRP A 149 1.85 -3.11 -8.04
C TRP A 149 3.04 -3.97 -8.48
N LYS A 150 3.92 -3.45 -9.34
CA LYS A 150 5.13 -4.16 -9.80
C LYS A 150 6.06 -4.53 -8.65
N ASN A 151 6.24 -3.61 -7.70
CA ASN A 151 7.17 -3.80 -6.57
C ASN A 151 6.49 -4.40 -5.33
N ARG A 152 5.23 -4.83 -5.42
CA ARG A 152 4.42 -5.20 -4.25
C ARG A 152 5.03 -6.29 -3.39
N THR A 153 5.74 -7.25 -3.98
CA THR A 153 6.37 -8.37 -3.26
C THR A 153 7.78 -8.06 -2.76
N GLN A 154 8.35 -6.90 -3.11
CA GLN A 154 9.69 -6.53 -2.69
C GLN A 154 9.66 -5.97 -1.26
N ILE A 155 10.38 -6.61 -0.35
CA ILE A 155 10.64 -6.05 0.98
C ILE A 155 11.86 -5.14 0.85
N PRO A 156 11.73 -3.81 1.09
CA PRO A 156 12.88 -2.93 1.06
C PRO A 156 13.89 -3.41 2.11
N LYS A 157 15.10 -3.77 1.66
CA LYS A 157 16.20 -4.07 2.59
C LYS A 157 16.40 -2.84 3.48
N THR A 158 16.29 -3.01 4.79
CA THR A 158 16.58 -1.95 5.76
C THR A 158 17.96 -1.43 5.44
N ARG A 159 18.05 -0.18 4.94
CA ARG A 159 19.36 0.47 4.81
C ARG A 159 19.89 0.58 6.24
N GLY A 160 20.94 -0.18 6.55
CA GLY A 160 21.64 -0.07 7.82
C GLY A 160 22.00 1.40 8.09
N PRO A 161 22.20 1.78 9.37
CA PRO A 161 22.47 3.16 9.73
C PRO A 161 23.57 3.72 8.83
N LYS A 162 23.28 4.86 8.16
CA LYS A 162 24.29 5.60 7.41
C LYS A 162 25.45 5.88 8.37
N LYS A 163 26.59 5.19 8.20
CA LYS A 163 27.84 5.57 8.86
C LYS A 163 28.04 7.06 8.59
N LYS A 164 28.03 7.88 9.64
CA LYS A 164 28.38 9.29 9.54
C LYS A 164 29.78 9.36 8.90
N LYS A 165 29.88 9.93 7.70
CA LYS A 165 31.17 10.36 7.17
C LYS A 165 31.59 11.58 7.97
N GLY A 166 32.52 11.39 8.91
CA GLY A 166 33.12 12.47 9.67
C GLY A 166 34.34 11.99 10.42
N GLY A 167 35.50 12.55 10.10
CA GLY A 167 36.73 12.47 10.89
C GLY A 167 37.75 11.47 10.37
N LEU A 168 38.77 11.99 9.69
CA LEU A 168 40.06 11.33 9.49
C LEU A 168 40.62 10.92 10.88
N GLY A 169 40.84 9.62 11.09
CA GLY A 169 41.34 9.08 12.35
C GLY A 169 42.18 7.82 12.11
N THR A 170 43.49 8.04 12.02
CA THR A 170 44.64 7.14 12.16
C THR A 170 44.41 5.63 12.04
N LEU A 171 44.97 5.05 10.97
CA LEU A 171 45.27 3.62 10.84
C LEU A 171 46.23 3.18 11.95
N VAL A 172 45.76 2.38 12.89
CA VAL A 172 46.63 1.52 13.71
C VAL A 172 46.68 0.16 13.05
N MET A 173 47.82 -0.15 12.42
CA MET A 173 48.17 -1.49 11.96
C MET A 173 48.82 -2.27 13.12
N SER A 174 48.44 -3.52 13.31
CA SER A 174 49.40 -4.55 13.70
C SER A 174 49.13 -5.88 12.97
N LYS A 175 50.24 -6.39 12.42
CA LYS A 175 50.55 -7.66 11.74
C LYS A 175 49.88 -8.88 12.43
N THR A 176 49.49 -9.95 11.73
CA THR A 176 50.42 -10.88 11.05
C THR A 176 49.77 -11.71 9.92
N HIS A 177 50.59 -12.03 8.92
CA HIS A 177 50.31 -12.79 7.69
C HIS A 177 50.06 -14.29 7.96
N THR A 178 49.37 -15.03 7.08
CA THR A 178 50.00 -15.84 6.01
C THR A 178 49.01 -16.19 4.90
N ILE A 179 49.48 -16.09 3.66
CA ILE A 179 48.80 -16.42 2.39
C ILE A 179 49.20 -17.83 1.97
N SER A 180 48.25 -18.62 1.44
CA SER A 180 48.55 -19.50 0.30
C SER A 180 47.30 -19.69 -0.58
N LEU A 181 47.39 -19.16 -1.80
CA LEU A 181 46.60 -19.56 -2.97
C LEU A 181 47.19 -20.86 -3.51
N VAL A 182 46.36 -21.82 -3.93
CA VAL A 182 46.76 -22.75 -5.00
C VAL A 182 45.60 -22.98 -5.96
N GLN A 183 45.92 -22.73 -7.23
CA GLN A 183 45.11 -22.91 -8.43
C GLN A 183 45.42 -24.28 -9.07
N ARG A 184 44.43 -24.86 -9.76
CA ARG A 184 44.47 -26.15 -10.50
C ARG A 184 45.64 -26.28 -11.50
N CYS A 185 46.16 -27.50 -11.68
CA CYS A 185 46.19 -28.26 -12.96
C CYS A 185 47.06 -29.56 -12.92
N VAL A 186 46.44 -30.66 -13.40
CA VAL A 186 46.91 -31.67 -14.40
C VAL A 186 48.16 -32.55 -14.20
N LEU A 187 47.92 -33.87 -14.26
CA LEU A 187 48.68 -35.04 -14.78
C LEU A 187 50.21 -35.14 -14.60
N ASN A 188 50.71 -36.22 -13.96
CA ASN A 188 51.11 -37.50 -14.59
C ASN A 188 51.98 -38.36 -13.65
N SER A 189 51.63 -39.66 -13.59
CA SER A 189 52.48 -40.88 -13.58
C SER A 189 53.91 -40.87 -12.99
N ILE A 190 54.22 -41.83 -12.09
CA ILE A 190 55.18 -42.96 -12.31
C ILE A 190 55.39 -43.81 -11.02
N LYS A 191 55.05 -45.10 -11.17
CA LYS A 191 55.54 -46.39 -10.62
C LYS A 191 56.49 -46.54 -9.41
N GLN A 192 56.15 -47.59 -8.62
CA GLN A 192 56.95 -48.72 -8.08
C GLN A 192 58.06 -48.38 -7.06
N HIS A 193 58.20 -49.07 -5.92
CA HIS A 193 58.22 -50.53 -5.68
C HIS A 193 57.49 -50.93 -4.39
#